data_AF-A0A4S8LYN3-F1
#
_entry.id   AF-A0A4S8LYN3-F1
#
_cell.length_a   1.000
_cell.length_b   1.000
_cell.length_c   1.000
_cell.angle_alpha   90.00
_cell.angle_beta   90.00
_cell.angle_gamma   90.00
#
_symmetry.space_group_name_H-M   'P 1'
#
loop_
_entity.id
_entity.type
_entity.pdbx_description
1 polymer ?
#
loop_
_entity_poly.entity_id
_entity_poly.type
_entity_poly.pdbx_seq_one_letter_code
_entity_poly.pdbx_strand_id
1 'polypeptide(L)'
;MLEQFHILTLSGKITAYDYYRGLERLTDNTGKKIPNRYPTMMLRRGGRGNDRDEDVANTKPGELAVQCIACPDPEINLPVGWDKVPPELWISSWKRDPSLQDGWSYFVENGPYMDWIKKMKHQKEMLTCTGLAALDHANTKFNEGYSETGKGAGLCARHEILLKNGIGALQVGERYANMDYIAASLMRHISSLLFLVLSYDIVCQWSKNLLQCLKKLPTSLRLHLTIRVLFFEDYSLNYTHGVGQTDAEGIERVWSGLGGVATSLKEMGPGSHHDTLEDHIGHWNRCKVIGLGEHFEPWVDFTKQQQRHAPTWKKMVDNFKPWVSDVNPYALPVAGKSAQSVRLELAKEAEAKALVEMNAAEDHGSAEETDGEDEDSMNMDTTPSEFLYFGLKIEQQQIELQHDISNVRSPTNRQLTRIVDRRTKLSRQIKRFRALQLHYTPAALHIIATVPLSKTKLNPEDLPLYFPSQLFTAQQSTGPLSQMELCLRDGQLNESLNQLCPSCSRSRSNGSGASGQKKTGLSKRMVVVALRRVLTSKELYCLVPRKGD
;
A
#
# COMPACT_ATOMS: atom_id res chain seq x y z
N MET A 1 5.63 -48.12 -3.87
CA MET A 1 6.49 -48.06 -2.66
C MET A 1 7.33 -46.77 -2.62
N LEU A 2 8.26 -46.52 -3.55
CA LEU A 2 9.16 -45.35 -3.51
C LEU A 2 8.42 -44.00 -3.66
N GLU A 3 7.35 -43.96 -4.45
CA GLU A 3 6.50 -42.77 -4.61
C GLU A 3 5.75 -42.42 -3.31
N GLN A 4 5.11 -43.42 -2.68
CA GLN A 4 4.45 -43.26 -1.37
C GLN A 4 5.45 -42.82 -0.29
N PHE A 5 6.64 -43.41 -0.26
CA PHE A 5 7.74 -42.97 0.61
C PHE A 5 8.09 -41.50 0.36
N HIS A 6 8.27 -41.11 -0.91
CA HIS A 6 8.65 -39.74 -1.28
C HIS A 6 7.63 -38.70 -0.79
N ILE A 7 6.34 -38.95 -1.02
CA ILE A 7 5.24 -38.07 -0.58
C ILE A 7 5.21 -37.96 0.94
N LEU A 8 5.32 -39.09 1.68
CA LEU A 8 5.28 -39.12 3.13
C LEU A 8 6.50 -38.46 3.78
N THR A 9 7.70 -38.64 3.22
CA THR A 9 8.90 -37.97 3.71
C THR A 9 8.88 -36.47 3.43
N LEU A 10 8.41 -36.04 2.26
CA LEU A 10 8.32 -34.60 1.97
C LEU A 10 7.28 -33.90 2.84
N SER A 11 6.13 -34.53 3.04
CA SER A 11 4.98 -33.95 3.75
C SER A 11 5.06 -34.11 5.28
N GLY A 12 5.32 -35.33 5.75
CA GLY A 12 5.31 -35.67 7.18
C GLY A 12 6.69 -35.77 7.82
N LYS A 13 7.77 -35.54 7.05
CA LYS A 13 9.17 -35.64 7.52
C LYS A 13 9.53 -37.01 8.12
N ILE A 14 8.84 -38.08 7.70
CA ILE A 14 9.11 -39.45 8.14
C ILE A 14 10.47 -39.89 7.60
N THR A 15 11.30 -40.48 8.48
CA THR A 15 12.61 -41.00 8.09
C THR A 15 12.47 -42.23 7.20
N ALA A 16 13.45 -42.47 6.34
CA ALA A 16 13.51 -43.70 5.53
C ALA A 16 13.48 -44.96 6.41
N TYR A 17 14.12 -44.90 7.57
CA TYR A 17 14.20 -46.00 8.52
C TYR A 17 12.82 -46.33 9.12
N ASP A 18 12.09 -45.32 9.60
CA ASP A 18 10.76 -45.52 10.20
C ASP A 18 9.74 -45.98 9.15
N TYR A 19 9.83 -45.46 7.93
CA TYR A 19 8.99 -45.92 6.83
C TYR A 19 9.27 -47.39 6.48
N TYR A 20 10.54 -47.79 6.37
CA TYR A 20 10.91 -49.17 6.12
C TYR A 20 10.46 -50.11 7.25
N ARG A 21 10.63 -49.70 8.51
CA ARG A 21 10.14 -50.44 9.69
C ARG A 21 8.61 -50.57 9.70
N GLY A 22 7.90 -49.55 9.24
CA GLY A 22 6.46 -49.60 9.01
C GLY A 22 6.08 -50.66 7.97
N LEU A 23 6.82 -50.75 6.86
CA LEU A 23 6.62 -51.79 5.85
C LEU A 23 6.93 -53.20 6.39
N GLU A 24 7.98 -53.35 7.20
CA GLU A 24 8.28 -54.62 7.87
C GLU A 24 7.10 -55.07 8.75
N ARG A 25 6.56 -54.16 9.56
CA ARG A 25 5.39 -54.44 10.41
C ARG A 25 4.11 -54.71 9.62
N LEU A 26 3.92 -54.05 8.48
CA LEU A 26 2.79 -54.33 7.58
C LEU A 26 2.92 -55.70 6.91
N THR A 27 4.14 -56.16 6.66
CA THR A 27 4.42 -57.45 6.01
C THR A 27 4.33 -58.60 7.02
N ASP A 28 4.94 -58.45 8.18
CA ASP A 28 4.90 -59.41 9.28
C ASP A 28 5.10 -58.69 10.63
N ASN A 29 4.02 -58.57 11.41
CA ASN A 29 4.05 -57.90 12.71
C ASN A 29 4.39 -58.86 13.88
N THR A 30 4.78 -60.11 13.60
CA THR A 30 5.09 -61.12 14.63
C THR A 30 6.51 -60.98 15.20
N GLY A 31 7.33 -60.07 14.66
CA GLY A 31 8.72 -59.84 15.11
C GLY A 31 9.76 -60.75 14.45
N LYS A 32 9.39 -61.50 13.41
CA LYS A 32 10.31 -62.32 12.63
C LYS A 32 11.31 -61.42 11.88
N LYS A 33 12.60 -61.78 11.90
CA LYS A 33 13.65 -60.99 11.26
C LYS A 33 13.60 -61.14 9.73
N ILE A 34 13.03 -60.15 9.05
CA ILE A 34 13.02 -60.04 7.59
C ILE A 34 14.42 -59.58 7.11
N PRO A 35 14.91 -60.03 5.93
CA PRO A 35 16.15 -59.51 5.35
C PRO A 35 16.10 -57.98 5.18
N ASN A 36 17.11 -57.28 5.69
CA ASN A 36 17.18 -55.83 5.62
C ASN A 36 17.45 -55.36 4.18
N ARG A 37 16.44 -54.77 3.53
CA ARG A 37 16.54 -54.18 2.19
C ARG A 37 16.65 -52.66 2.20
N TYR A 38 16.77 -52.03 3.36
CA TYR A 38 16.91 -50.58 3.53
C TYR A 38 17.99 -49.95 2.62
N PRO A 39 19.22 -50.52 2.47
CA PRO A 39 20.27 -49.91 1.65
C PRO A 39 19.90 -49.81 0.16
N THR A 40 19.07 -50.72 -0.33
CA THR A 40 18.68 -50.77 -1.75
C THR A 40 17.65 -49.71 -2.14
N MET A 41 16.99 -49.09 -1.16
CA MET A 41 15.87 -48.16 -1.42
C MET A 41 16.35 -46.84 -2.06
N MET A 42 17.49 -46.32 -1.63
CA MET A 42 18.09 -45.11 -2.22
C MET A 42 18.73 -45.39 -3.57
N LEU A 43 19.38 -46.54 -3.73
CA LEU A 43 19.99 -46.96 -5.00
C LEU A 43 18.94 -47.16 -6.10
N ARG A 44 17.77 -47.72 -5.77
CA ARG A 44 16.66 -47.86 -6.73
C ARG A 44 16.10 -46.50 -7.16
N ARG A 45 16.13 -45.49 -6.29
CA ARG A 45 15.66 -44.15 -6.63
C ARG A 45 16.59 -43.44 -7.61
N GLY A 46 17.89 -43.62 -7.49
CA GLY A 46 18.88 -43.09 -8.44
C GLY A 46 19.15 -44.02 -9.63
N GLY A 47 18.25 -44.96 -9.94
CA GLY A 47 18.37 -45.86 -11.10
C GLY A 47 19.31 -47.06 -10.94
N ARG A 48 20.34 -46.98 -10.09
CA ARG A 48 21.36 -48.04 -9.91
C ARG A 48 20.86 -49.32 -9.25
N GLY A 49 19.75 -49.29 -8.51
CA GLY A 49 19.27 -50.44 -7.75
C GLY A 49 18.60 -51.56 -8.57
N ASN A 50 18.45 -51.37 -9.90
CA ASN A 50 17.94 -52.36 -10.85
C ASN A 50 18.82 -52.48 -12.12
N ASP A 51 20.03 -51.90 -12.10
CA ASP A 51 20.98 -52.03 -13.19
C ASP A 51 21.36 -53.52 -13.34
N ARG A 52 21.29 -54.03 -14.57
CA ARG A 52 21.60 -55.44 -14.89
C ARG A 52 23.05 -55.62 -15.33
N ASP A 53 23.66 -54.54 -15.81
CA ASP A 53 24.94 -54.56 -16.50
C ASP A 53 26.08 -54.22 -15.54
N GLU A 54 25.82 -53.40 -14.52
CA GLU A 54 26.82 -53.01 -13.52
C GLU A 54 26.39 -53.28 -12.08
N ASP A 55 27.35 -53.68 -11.24
CA ASP A 55 27.13 -53.86 -9.80
C ASP A 55 26.99 -52.51 -9.08
N VAL A 56 26.26 -52.52 -7.96
CA VAL A 56 26.10 -51.37 -7.04
C VAL A 56 27.46 -50.86 -6.57
N ALA A 57 28.42 -51.75 -6.36
CA ALA A 57 29.78 -51.41 -5.94
C ALA A 57 30.51 -50.48 -6.93
N ASN A 58 30.08 -50.44 -8.19
CA ASN A 58 30.68 -49.61 -9.23
C ASN A 58 30.05 -48.20 -9.34
N THR A 59 29.03 -47.89 -8.52
CA THR A 59 28.39 -46.57 -8.52
C THR A 59 29.39 -45.48 -8.10
N LYS A 60 29.64 -44.50 -8.96
CA LYS A 60 30.62 -43.44 -8.76
C LYS A 60 30.10 -42.35 -7.82
N PRO A 61 30.99 -41.61 -7.13
CA PRO A 61 30.61 -40.45 -6.34
C PRO A 61 29.82 -39.44 -7.20
N GLY A 62 28.64 -39.02 -6.72
CA GLY A 62 27.77 -38.06 -7.39
C GLY A 62 26.83 -38.63 -8.46
N GLU A 63 26.96 -39.91 -8.85
CA GLU A 63 26.19 -40.52 -9.95
C GLU A 63 24.68 -40.61 -9.67
N LEU A 64 24.28 -40.69 -8.39
CA LEU A 64 22.86 -40.69 -8.00
C LEU A 64 22.25 -39.29 -7.92
N ALA A 65 23.04 -38.23 -8.11
CA ALA A 65 22.54 -36.85 -8.06
C ALA A 65 21.85 -36.50 -9.38
N VAL A 66 20.72 -35.80 -9.29
CA VAL A 66 20.07 -35.24 -10.47
C VAL A 66 20.95 -34.11 -11.00
N GLN A 67 21.46 -34.26 -12.22
CA GLN A 67 22.23 -33.21 -12.88
C GLN A 67 21.33 -32.02 -13.24
N CYS A 68 21.86 -30.81 -13.08
CA CYS A 68 21.16 -29.60 -13.48
C CYS A 68 21.24 -29.43 -15.00
N ILE A 69 20.13 -29.66 -15.70
CA ILE A 69 20.05 -29.50 -17.16
C ILE A 69 20.27 -28.06 -17.64
N ALA A 70 20.14 -27.08 -16.74
CA ALA A 70 20.33 -25.67 -17.04
C ALA A 70 21.78 -25.20 -16.81
N CYS A 71 22.58 -25.94 -16.06
CA CYS A 71 23.98 -25.58 -15.85
C CYS A 71 24.79 -25.87 -17.12
N PRO A 72 25.81 -25.05 -17.42
CA PRO A 72 26.73 -25.33 -18.52
C PRO A 72 27.49 -26.63 -18.26
N ASP A 73 27.38 -27.58 -19.17
CA ASP A 73 28.05 -28.87 -19.14
C ASP A 73 28.80 -29.06 -20.47
N PRO A 74 30.16 -29.03 -20.44
CA PRO A 74 30.97 -29.30 -21.61
C PRO A 74 30.52 -30.60 -22.29
N GLU A 75 30.48 -30.61 -23.63
CA GLU A 75 30.09 -31.78 -24.44
C GLU A 75 28.60 -32.15 -24.43
N ILE A 76 27.79 -31.63 -23.50
CA ILE A 76 26.34 -31.86 -23.48
C ILE A 76 25.57 -30.67 -24.06
N ASN A 77 25.66 -29.50 -23.42
CA ASN A 77 24.88 -28.30 -23.79
C ASN A 77 25.74 -27.08 -24.13
N LEU A 78 27.07 -27.25 -24.16
CA LEU A 78 28.01 -26.24 -24.65
C LEU A 78 28.48 -26.54 -26.08
N PRO A 79 28.50 -25.55 -26.99
CA PRO A 79 28.97 -25.74 -28.36
C PRO A 79 30.49 -25.98 -28.41
N VAL A 80 30.96 -26.70 -29.43
CA VAL A 80 32.39 -26.95 -29.65
C VAL A 80 33.14 -25.62 -29.82
N GLY A 81 34.23 -25.44 -29.05
CA GLY A 81 35.01 -24.19 -29.04
C GLY A 81 34.45 -23.08 -28.14
N TRP A 82 33.51 -23.40 -27.24
CA TRP A 82 32.96 -22.46 -26.24
C TRP A 82 34.03 -21.73 -25.44
N ASP A 83 35.17 -22.39 -25.20
CA ASP A 83 36.35 -21.92 -24.45
C ASP A 83 37.15 -20.84 -25.20
N LYS A 84 36.95 -20.70 -26.51
CA LYS A 84 37.69 -19.76 -27.39
C LYS A 84 36.84 -18.58 -27.86
N VAL A 85 35.60 -18.50 -27.40
CA VAL A 85 34.68 -17.44 -27.80
C VAL A 85 35.07 -16.13 -27.08
N PRO A 86 35.32 -15.02 -27.81
CA PRO A 86 35.54 -13.71 -27.22
C PRO A 86 34.45 -13.34 -26.20
N PRO A 87 34.78 -12.69 -25.07
CA PRO A 87 33.81 -12.34 -24.02
C PRO A 87 32.58 -11.57 -24.53
N GLU A 88 32.76 -10.79 -25.59
CA GLU A 88 31.73 -9.98 -26.26
C GLU A 88 30.61 -10.83 -26.90
N LEU A 89 30.89 -12.09 -27.24
CA LEU A 89 29.93 -13.01 -27.85
C LEU A 89 29.15 -13.84 -26.82
N TRP A 90 29.35 -13.63 -25.52
CA TRP A 90 28.53 -14.27 -24.47
C TRP A 90 27.31 -13.43 -24.07
N ILE A 91 27.16 -12.24 -24.66
CA ILE A 91 26.06 -11.31 -24.39
C ILE A 91 24.97 -11.51 -25.45
N SER A 92 23.72 -11.73 -25.02
CA SER A 92 22.57 -11.82 -25.93
C SER A 92 22.36 -10.50 -26.68
N SER A 93 21.86 -10.57 -27.90
CA SER A 93 21.66 -9.39 -28.76
C SER A 93 20.37 -9.50 -29.55
N TRP A 94 19.82 -8.37 -30.00
CA TRP A 94 18.64 -8.34 -30.87
C TRP A 94 18.74 -9.18 -32.15
N LYS A 95 19.97 -9.47 -32.63
CA LYS A 95 20.18 -10.35 -33.78
C LYS A 95 20.09 -11.84 -33.42
N ARG A 96 20.43 -12.20 -32.18
CA ARG A 96 20.44 -13.59 -31.69
C ARG A 96 19.16 -13.97 -30.96
N ASP A 97 18.54 -13.01 -30.30
CA ASP A 97 17.30 -13.10 -29.55
C ASP A 97 16.41 -11.91 -29.94
N PRO A 98 15.82 -11.91 -31.14
CA PRO A 98 14.81 -10.93 -31.53
C PRO A 98 13.49 -11.21 -30.80
N SER A 99 12.71 -10.16 -30.57
CA SER A 99 11.33 -10.32 -30.07
C SER A 99 10.46 -11.01 -31.15
N LEU A 100 9.52 -11.83 -30.71
CA LEU A 100 8.55 -12.50 -31.58
C LEU A 100 7.46 -11.55 -32.12
N GLN A 101 7.28 -10.37 -31.51
CA GLN A 101 6.17 -9.46 -31.79
C GLN A 101 6.60 -7.98 -31.78
N ASP A 102 7.79 -7.68 -32.31
CA ASP A 102 8.36 -6.33 -32.32
C ASP A 102 7.41 -5.29 -32.95
N GLY A 103 6.98 -4.33 -32.12
CA GLY A 103 6.08 -3.26 -32.54
C GLY A 103 4.60 -3.65 -32.73
N TRP A 104 4.20 -4.91 -32.48
CA TRP A 104 2.83 -5.37 -32.76
C TRP A 104 1.85 -5.16 -31.60
N SER A 105 2.36 -4.93 -30.38
CA SER A 105 1.56 -4.83 -29.16
C SER A 105 1.88 -3.55 -28.36
N TYR A 106 2.49 -3.62 -27.18
CA TYR A 106 2.67 -2.49 -26.26
C TYR A 106 3.98 -1.75 -26.50
N PHE A 107 5.03 -2.43 -26.93
CA PHE A 107 6.32 -1.85 -27.24
C PHE A 107 6.30 -1.10 -28.58
N VAL A 108 7.08 -0.02 -28.66
CA VAL A 108 7.44 0.59 -29.94
C VAL A 108 8.34 -0.35 -30.75
N GLU A 109 8.28 -0.25 -32.07
CA GLU A 109 9.15 -1.00 -32.97
C GLU A 109 10.63 -0.67 -32.69
N ASN A 110 11.40 -1.69 -32.32
CA ASN A 110 12.73 -1.49 -31.74
C ASN A 110 13.73 -0.91 -32.75
N GLY A 111 13.72 -1.35 -34.01
CA GLY A 111 14.63 -0.87 -35.05
C GLY A 111 14.56 0.66 -35.25
N PRO A 112 13.41 1.20 -35.69
CA PRO A 112 13.21 2.64 -35.87
C PRO A 112 13.41 3.45 -34.59
N TYR A 113 13.05 2.88 -33.44
CA TYR A 113 13.25 3.54 -32.15
C TYR A 113 14.74 3.68 -31.80
N MET A 114 15.54 2.64 -31.97
CA MET A 114 16.96 2.68 -31.66
C MET A 114 17.73 3.58 -32.62
N ASP A 115 17.35 3.64 -33.89
CA ASP A 115 17.93 4.57 -34.86
C ASP A 115 17.63 6.03 -34.51
N TRP A 116 16.41 6.30 -34.03
CA TRP A 116 16.04 7.60 -33.48
C TRP A 116 16.89 7.99 -32.27
N ILE A 117 17.03 7.08 -31.30
CA ILE A 117 17.84 7.33 -30.10
C ILE A 117 19.30 7.57 -30.45
N LYS A 118 19.87 6.82 -31.40
CA LYS A 118 21.24 7.03 -31.89
C LYS A 118 21.41 8.41 -32.52
N LYS A 119 20.42 8.87 -33.31
CA LYS A 119 20.42 10.19 -33.94
C LYS A 119 20.38 11.34 -32.93
N MET A 120 19.77 11.13 -31.76
CA MET A 120 19.57 12.16 -30.73
C MET A 120 20.65 12.21 -29.65
N LYS A 121 21.74 11.41 -29.75
CA LYS A 121 22.82 11.38 -28.75
C LYS A 121 23.31 12.81 -28.43
N HIS A 122 23.27 13.20 -27.15
CA HIS A 122 23.64 14.50 -26.56
C HIS A 122 22.52 15.54 -26.36
N GLN A 123 21.43 15.16 -25.67
CA GLN A 123 20.61 16.14 -24.95
C GLN A 123 21.01 16.12 -23.47
N LYS A 124 21.75 17.14 -23.01
CA LYS A 124 21.97 17.37 -21.58
C LYS A 124 20.76 18.13 -21.06
N GLU A 125 19.89 17.43 -20.35
CA GLU A 125 18.68 18.03 -19.81
C GLU A 125 19.03 18.70 -18.49
N MET A 126 18.61 19.97 -18.34
CA MET A 126 18.68 20.68 -17.09
C MET A 126 17.27 20.74 -16.52
N LEU A 127 17.01 19.97 -15.46
CA LEU A 127 15.76 20.10 -14.72
C LEU A 127 15.77 21.40 -13.91
N THR A 128 14.89 22.32 -14.26
CA THR A 128 14.72 23.58 -13.49
C THR A 128 13.81 23.42 -12.28
N CYS A 129 13.19 22.25 -12.10
CA CYS A 129 12.32 21.96 -10.95
C CYS A 129 13.15 21.48 -9.76
N THR A 130 13.13 22.25 -8.67
CA THR A 130 13.95 22.05 -7.46
C THR A 130 13.76 20.69 -6.78
N GLY A 131 12.59 20.05 -6.92
CA GLY A 131 12.31 18.73 -6.33
C GLY A 131 12.79 17.54 -7.15
N LEU A 132 12.85 17.67 -8.48
CA LEU A 132 13.20 16.58 -9.41
C LEU A 132 14.69 16.58 -9.79
N ALA A 133 15.38 17.71 -9.64
CA ALA A 133 16.83 17.81 -9.89
C ALA A 133 17.68 16.85 -9.03
N ALA A 134 17.20 16.48 -7.83
CA ALA A 134 17.87 15.49 -6.97
C ALA A 134 17.70 14.04 -7.45
N LEU A 135 16.57 13.72 -8.10
CA LEU A 135 16.28 12.39 -8.68
C LEU A 135 17.10 12.13 -9.94
N ASP A 136 17.31 13.16 -10.75
CA ASP A 136 18.08 13.08 -12.01
C ASP A 136 19.54 12.71 -11.78
N HIS A 137 20.18 13.31 -10.76
CA HIS A 137 21.54 12.95 -10.35
C HIS A 137 21.68 11.51 -9.84
N ALA A 138 20.60 10.90 -9.33
CA ALA A 138 20.59 9.51 -8.86
C ALA A 138 20.42 8.52 -10.03
N ASN A 139 19.56 8.85 -11.00
CA ASN A 139 19.26 8.01 -12.16
C ASN A 139 20.44 7.89 -13.15
N THR A 140 21.35 8.87 -13.18
CA THR A 140 22.55 8.82 -14.04
C THR A 140 23.74 8.06 -13.43
N LYS A 141 23.69 7.67 -12.15
CA LYS A 141 24.89 7.30 -11.39
C LYS A 141 25.34 5.83 -11.52
N PHE A 142 24.53 4.96 -12.15
CA PHE A 142 24.79 3.51 -12.26
C PHE A 142 24.37 2.92 -13.62
N ASN A 143 24.87 3.46 -14.73
CA ASN A 143 24.54 2.97 -16.08
C ASN A 143 25.58 1.95 -16.64
N GLU A 144 26.78 1.86 -16.07
CA GLU A 144 27.80 0.91 -16.54
C GLU A 144 27.38 -0.54 -16.25
N GLY A 145 27.37 -1.37 -17.31
CA GLY A 145 27.03 -2.80 -17.23
C GLY A 145 25.58 -3.14 -17.58
N TYR A 146 24.68 -2.15 -17.73
CA TYR A 146 23.29 -2.38 -18.15
C TYR A 146 23.08 -2.03 -19.62
N SER A 147 22.42 -2.91 -20.38
CA SER A 147 21.95 -2.59 -21.74
C SER A 147 20.82 -1.54 -21.72
N GLU A 148 20.01 -1.58 -20.67
CA GLU A 148 18.85 -0.72 -20.45
C GLU A 148 18.72 -0.38 -18.97
N THR A 149 18.50 0.90 -18.67
CA THR A 149 18.36 1.42 -17.28
C THR A 149 16.92 1.39 -16.78
N GLY A 150 15.94 1.28 -17.68
CA GLY A 150 14.53 1.29 -17.33
C GLY A 150 13.60 1.20 -18.54
N LYS A 151 12.32 1.44 -18.31
CA LYS A 151 11.26 1.47 -19.32
C LYS A 151 10.41 2.73 -19.14
N GLY A 152 10.17 3.45 -20.24
CA GLY A 152 9.15 4.49 -20.28
C GLY A 152 7.84 3.88 -20.76
N ALA A 153 6.71 4.28 -20.18
CA ALA A 153 5.41 3.79 -20.62
C ALA A 153 4.29 4.84 -20.54
N GLY A 154 3.27 4.67 -21.39
CA GLY A 154 2.05 5.48 -21.42
C GLY A 154 0.79 4.64 -21.30
N LEU A 155 -0.16 5.10 -20.49
CA LEU A 155 -1.41 4.40 -20.21
C LEU A 155 -2.62 5.32 -20.16
N CYS A 156 -3.81 4.73 -20.16
CA CYS A 156 -5.05 5.45 -19.90
C CYS A 156 -5.16 5.78 -18.40
N ALA A 157 -5.07 7.06 -18.02
CA ALA A 157 -5.13 7.48 -16.61
C ALA A 157 -6.43 7.08 -15.88
N ARG A 158 -7.53 6.88 -16.61
CA ARG A 158 -8.84 6.52 -16.04
C ARG A 158 -9.00 5.03 -15.73
N HIS A 159 -8.40 4.17 -16.56
CA HIS A 159 -8.63 2.72 -16.52
C HIS A 159 -7.35 1.92 -16.29
N GLU A 160 -6.19 2.59 -16.27
CA GLU A 160 -4.87 2.00 -16.04
C GLU A 160 -4.52 0.91 -17.05
N ILE A 161 -5.01 1.06 -18.27
CA ILE A 161 -4.72 0.19 -19.41
C ILE A 161 -3.54 0.77 -20.17
N LEU A 162 -2.47 -0.01 -20.32
CA LEU A 162 -1.32 0.37 -21.13
C LEU A 162 -1.70 0.45 -22.60
N LEU A 163 -1.23 1.50 -23.27
CA LEU A 163 -1.61 1.78 -24.65
C LEU A 163 -0.68 1.07 -25.64
N LYS A 164 -1.20 0.82 -26.84
CA LYS A 164 -0.47 0.22 -27.97
C LYS A 164 0.72 1.09 -28.35
N ASN A 165 1.87 0.47 -28.62
CA ASN A 165 3.16 1.16 -28.84
C ASN A 165 3.44 2.27 -27.81
N GLY A 166 2.99 2.08 -26.58
CA GLY A 166 3.15 3.02 -25.47
C GLY A 166 4.33 2.72 -24.59
N ILE A 167 5.21 1.77 -24.91
CA ILE A 167 6.36 1.38 -24.08
C ILE A 167 7.65 1.43 -24.89
N GLY A 168 8.74 1.90 -24.27
CA GLY A 168 10.06 1.87 -24.88
C GLY A 168 11.19 1.74 -23.85
N ALA A 169 12.28 1.11 -24.27
CA ALA A 169 13.50 0.97 -23.47
C ALA A 169 14.22 2.30 -23.23
N LEU A 170 14.71 2.50 -22.00
CA LEU A 170 15.49 3.68 -21.60
C LEU A 170 16.97 3.31 -21.48
N GLN A 171 17.82 3.89 -22.34
CA GLN A 171 19.25 3.52 -22.39
C GLN A 171 20.06 4.20 -21.28
N VAL A 172 19.79 5.48 -21.00
CA VAL A 172 20.49 6.25 -19.96
C VAL A 172 19.46 7.15 -19.27
N GLY A 173 18.64 6.54 -18.43
CA GLY A 173 17.52 7.21 -17.76
C GLY A 173 16.45 7.73 -18.73
N GLU A 174 15.52 8.50 -18.18
CA GLU A 174 14.51 9.20 -18.94
C GLU A 174 15.14 10.38 -19.68
N ARG A 175 14.90 10.46 -20.99
CA ARG A 175 15.29 11.59 -21.85
C ARG A 175 14.10 11.98 -22.71
N TYR A 176 14.01 13.25 -23.11
CA TYR A 176 12.98 13.72 -24.04
C TYR A 176 12.98 12.91 -25.33
N ALA A 177 14.14 12.54 -25.88
CA ALA A 177 14.21 11.71 -27.08
C ALA A 177 13.47 10.36 -26.91
N ASN A 178 13.57 9.74 -25.74
CA ASN A 178 12.88 8.49 -25.42
C ASN A 178 11.36 8.74 -25.27
N MET A 179 10.99 9.66 -24.38
CA MET A 179 9.59 9.92 -24.04
C MET A 179 8.79 10.53 -25.20
N ASP A 180 9.39 11.43 -25.99
CA ASP A 180 8.78 12.03 -27.19
C ASP A 180 8.39 10.95 -28.20
N TYR A 181 9.29 10.00 -28.45
CA TYR A 181 9.06 8.93 -29.40
C TYR A 181 7.96 7.98 -28.91
N ILE A 182 7.98 7.62 -27.63
CA ILE A 182 6.96 6.76 -27.02
C ILE A 182 5.58 7.46 -27.04
N ALA A 183 5.52 8.71 -26.60
CA ALA A 183 4.29 9.51 -26.60
C ALA A 183 3.75 9.71 -28.02
N ALA A 184 4.62 9.98 -28.99
CA ALA A 184 4.22 10.07 -30.40
C ALA A 184 3.71 8.73 -30.94
N SER A 185 4.38 7.65 -30.58
CA SER A 185 4.07 6.30 -31.05
C SER A 185 2.71 5.82 -30.57
N LEU A 186 2.38 6.02 -29.29
CA LEU A 186 1.07 5.65 -28.74
C LEU A 186 -0.06 6.52 -29.27
N MET A 187 0.21 7.80 -29.53
CA MET A 187 -0.83 8.74 -29.97
C MET A 187 -1.40 8.42 -31.35
N ARG A 188 -0.64 7.73 -32.20
CA ARG A 188 -1.10 7.22 -33.50
C ARG A 188 -2.37 6.37 -33.40
N HIS A 189 -2.56 5.70 -32.26
CA HIS A 189 -3.68 4.78 -32.03
C HIS A 189 -4.90 5.45 -31.41
N ILE A 190 -4.82 6.74 -31.11
CA ILE A 190 -5.91 7.51 -30.53
C ILE A 190 -6.51 8.41 -31.60
N SER A 191 -7.84 8.47 -31.67
CA SER A 191 -8.54 9.35 -32.62
C SER A 191 -8.17 10.83 -32.39
N SER A 192 -7.92 11.56 -33.47
CA SER A 192 -7.65 13.02 -33.45
C SER A 192 -8.85 13.85 -33.01
N LEU A 193 -10.05 13.28 -33.00
CA LEU A 193 -11.28 13.95 -32.57
C LEU A 193 -11.44 13.99 -31.04
N LEU A 194 -10.65 13.20 -30.32
CA LEU A 194 -10.74 13.13 -28.86
C LEU A 194 -9.93 14.25 -28.21
N PHE A 195 -10.54 14.90 -27.22
CA PHE A 195 -9.82 15.77 -26.29
C PHE A 195 -8.92 14.91 -25.40
N LEU A 196 -7.63 15.25 -25.35
CA LEU A 196 -6.62 14.51 -24.60
C LEU A 196 -5.88 15.44 -23.65
N VAL A 197 -5.72 14.96 -22.43
CA VAL A 197 -4.88 15.57 -21.41
C VAL A 197 -3.75 14.61 -21.10
N LEU A 198 -2.52 15.11 -21.18
CA LEU A 198 -1.33 14.36 -20.79
C LEU A 198 -0.89 14.80 -19.40
N SER A 199 -0.67 13.81 -18.54
CA SER A 199 -0.04 14.01 -17.24
C SER A 199 1.33 13.36 -17.25
N TYR A 200 2.33 14.08 -16.76
CA TYR A 200 3.71 13.61 -16.62
C TYR A 200 4.45 14.52 -15.63
N ASP A 201 5.38 13.98 -14.84
CA ASP A 201 6.05 14.69 -13.74
C ASP A 201 6.74 15.99 -14.17
N ILE A 202 7.28 16.02 -15.40
CA ILE A 202 7.92 17.19 -15.99
C ILE A 202 7.13 17.77 -17.17
N VAL A 203 5.80 17.54 -17.23
CA VAL A 203 4.94 18.05 -18.31
C VAL A 203 5.03 19.57 -18.46
N CYS A 204 5.25 20.31 -17.36
CA CYS A 204 5.40 21.76 -17.38
C CYS A 204 6.71 22.25 -18.05
N GLN A 205 7.76 21.42 -18.05
CA GLN A 205 9.00 21.70 -18.77
C GLN A 205 8.91 21.18 -20.21
N TRP A 206 8.37 19.97 -20.36
CA TRP A 206 8.19 19.31 -21.65
C TRP A 206 7.29 20.09 -22.61
N SER A 207 6.13 20.58 -22.13
CA SER A 207 5.16 21.34 -22.93
C SER A 207 5.76 22.59 -23.58
N LYS A 208 6.70 23.27 -22.91
CA LYS A 208 7.41 24.44 -23.46
C LYS A 208 8.29 24.10 -24.66
N ASN A 209 8.87 22.90 -24.65
CA ASN A 209 9.77 22.42 -25.70
C ASN A 209 9.05 21.54 -26.73
N LEU A 210 7.78 21.23 -26.51
CA LEU A 210 7.01 20.29 -27.31
C LEU A 210 7.05 20.61 -28.81
N LEU A 211 6.84 21.87 -29.20
CA LEU A 211 6.89 22.26 -30.62
C LEU A 211 8.26 21.98 -31.26
N GLN A 212 9.35 22.16 -30.52
CA GLN A 212 10.70 21.87 -31.00
C GLN A 212 10.94 20.36 -31.08
N CYS A 213 10.46 19.60 -30.10
CA CYS A 213 10.48 18.14 -30.09
C CYS A 213 9.71 17.56 -31.28
N LEU A 214 8.49 18.06 -31.52
CA LEU A 214 7.63 17.64 -32.63
C LEU A 214 8.28 17.84 -34.00
N LYS A 215 8.99 18.97 -34.21
CA LYS A 215 9.69 19.23 -35.48
C LYS A 215 10.80 18.21 -35.77
N LYS A 216 11.42 17.67 -34.73
CA LYS A 216 12.53 16.71 -34.87
C LYS A 216 12.02 15.29 -35.13
N LEU A 217 10.82 14.95 -34.68
CA LEU A 217 10.25 13.60 -34.80
C LEU A 217 10.16 13.13 -36.26
N PRO A 218 10.30 11.81 -36.52
CA PRO A 218 10.06 11.24 -37.83
C PRO A 218 8.71 11.68 -38.41
N THR A 219 8.66 12.00 -39.71
CA THR A 219 7.47 12.54 -40.37
C THR A 219 6.23 11.67 -40.17
N SER A 220 6.39 10.34 -40.15
CA SER A 220 5.33 9.36 -39.89
C SER A 220 4.68 9.52 -38.51
N LEU A 221 5.45 9.92 -37.49
CA LEU A 221 4.96 10.14 -36.13
C LEU A 221 4.43 11.57 -35.93
N ARG A 222 5.03 12.55 -36.62
CA ARG A 222 4.76 13.99 -36.46
C ARG A 222 3.37 14.42 -36.94
N LEU A 223 2.86 13.83 -38.02
CA LEU A 223 1.59 14.24 -38.65
C LEU A 223 0.38 14.07 -37.73
N HIS A 224 0.37 13.03 -36.89
CA HIS A 224 -0.73 12.76 -35.95
C HIS A 224 -0.77 13.72 -34.74
N LEU A 225 0.37 14.34 -34.42
CA LEU A 225 0.51 15.29 -33.30
C LEU A 225 0.22 16.73 -33.71
N THR A 226 0.55 17.09 -34.96
CA THR A 226 0.45 18.47 -35.46
C THR A 226 -1.01 18.96 -35.58
N ILE A 227 -1.97 18.04 -35.71
CA ILE A 227 -3.41 18.34 -35.81
C ILE A 227 -4.06 18.55 -34.42
N ARG A 228 -3.34 18.29 -33.32
CA ARG A 228 -3.91 18.29 -31.97
C ARG A 228 -3.65 19.60 -31.25
N VAL A 229 -4.68 20.12 -30.60
CA VAL A 229 -4.55 21.24 -29.67
C VAL A 229 -4.31 20.67 -28.27
N LEU A 230 -3.11 20.87 -27.74
CA LEU A 230 -2.77 20.53 -26.36
C LEU A 230 -2.92 21.78 -25.50
N PHE A 231 -3.87 21.77 -24.57
CA PHE A 231 -4.11 22.87 -23.63
C PHE A 231 -3.42 22.57 -22.30
N PHE A 232 -2.67 23.54 -21.78
CA PHE A 232 -1.99 23.46 -20.49
C PHE A 232 -2.38 24.69 -19.66
N GLU A 233 -3.43 24.58 -18.84
CA GLU A 233 -3.75 25.59 -17.82
C GLU A 233 -3.46 25.01 -16.43
N ASP A 234 -2.72 25.80 -15.63
CA ASP A 234 -2.39 25.62 -14.20
C ASP A 234 -1.73 24.29 -13.74
N TYR A 235 -1.38 23.38 -14.66
CA TYR A 235 -0.67 22.11 -14.41
C TYR A 235 -1.21 21.27 -13.24
N SER A 236 -2.46 21.50 -12.88
CA SER A 236 -3.16 20.87 -11.77
C SER A 236 -4.48 20.33 -12.29
N LEU A 237 -4.64 19.00 -12.23
CA LEU A 237 -5.83 18.31 -12.72
C LEU A 237 -7.12 18.77 -12.00
N ASN A 238 -7.00 19.30 -10.77
CA ASN A 238 -8.13 19.86 -10.04
C ASN A 238 -8.75 21.09 -10.72
N TYR A 239 -7.96 21.82 -11.52
CA TYR A 239 -8.41 23.02 -12.23
C TYR A 239 -8.60 22.78 -13.74
N THR A 240 -8.18 21.61 -14.26
CA THR A 240 -8.36 21.29 -15.68
C THR A 240 -9.80 20.88 -15.99
N HIS A 241 -10.43 21.53 -16.97
CA HIS A 241 -11.77 21.15 -17.40
C HIS A 241 -11.77 19.77 -18.11
N GLY A 242 -12.78 18.94 -17.83
CA GLY A 242 -13.02 17.68 -18.54
C GLY A 242 -12.19 16.47 -18.08
N VAL A 243 -11.29 16.61 -17.10
CA VAL A 243 -10.45 15.50 -16.62
C VAL A 243 -11.08 14.66 -15.50
N GLY A 244 -12.16 15.14 -14.88
CA GLY A 244 -12.79 14.49 -13.73
C GLY A 244 -11.87 14.41 -12.50
N GLN A 245 -12.22 13.57 -11.53
CA GLN A 245 -11.36 13.29 -10.36
C GLN A 245 -10.28 12.25 -10.73
N THR A 246 -9.31 12.67 -11.55
CA THR A 246 -8.19 11.83 -11.98
C THR A 246 -6.93 12.18 -11.18
N ASP A 247 -6.30 11.18 -10.55
CA ASP A 247 -5.02 11.38 -9.83
C ASP A 247 -3.79 11.31 -10.74
N ALA A 248 -3.93 10.67 -11.92
CA ALA A 248 -2.85 10.39 -12.87
C ALA A 248 -1.67 9.58 -12.31
N GLU A 249 -1.85 8.89 -11.17
CA GLU A 249 -0.87 8.03 -10.50
C GLU A 249 -0.95 6.57 -11.00
N GLY A 250 -1.74 6.32 -12.04
CA GLY A 250 -1.99 4.97 -12.56
C GLY A 250 -0.73 4.25 -13.02
N ILE A 251 0.27 4.97 -13.52
CA ILE A 251 1.51 4.39 -14.03
C ILE A 251 2.36 3.78 -12.90
N GLU A 252 2.41 4.41 -11.73
CA GLU A 252 3.09 3.87 -10.56
C GLU A 252 2.41 2.59 -10.05
N ARG A 253 1.09 2.49 -10.18
CA ARG A 253 0.34 1.28 -9.83
C ARG A 253 0.67 0.11 -10.77
N VAL A 254 0.83 0.39 -12.06
CA VAL A 254 1.31 -0.60 -13.04
C VAL A 254 2.73 -1.04 -12.70
N TRP A 255 3.64 -0.10 -12.44
CA TRP A 255 5.02 -0.43 -12.07
C TRP A 255 5.12 -1.24 -10.79
N SER A 256 4.30 -0.92 -9.78
CA SER A 256 4.22 -1.72 -8.57
C SER A 256 3.74 -3.16 -8.84
N GLY A 257 2.83 -3.35 -9.79
CA GLY A 257 2.36 -4.68 -10.20
C GLY A 257 3.42 -5.46 -10.98
N LEU A 258 4.14 -4.80 -11.89
CA LEU A 258 5.18 -5.41 -12.72
C LEU A 258 6.52 -5.57 -11.98
N GLY A 259 6.73 -4.91 -10.86
CA GLY A 259 7.98 -4.95 -10.10
C GLY A 259 8.40 -6.35 -9.65
N GLY A 260 7.44 -7.26 -9.44
CA GLY A 260 7.72 -8.67 -9.12
C GLY A 260 8.38 -9.45 -10.27
N VAL A 261 8.22 -8.99 -11.50
CA VAL A 261 8.77 -9.59 -12.73
C VAL A 261 10.19 -9.08 -12.99
N ALA A 262 10.57 -7.93 -12.42
CA ALA A 262 11.85 -7.27 -12.71
C ALA A 262 13.06 -8.18 -12.42
N THR A 263 13.01 -9.02 -11.39
CA THR A 263 14.12 -9.92 -11.05
C THR A 263 14.32 -11.04 -12.05
N SER A 264 13.24 -11.58 -12.65
CA SER A 264 13.35 -12.63 -13.67
C SER A 264 13.78 -12.06 -15.03
N LEU A 265 13.48 -10.79 -15.30
CA LEU A 265 13.82 -10.12 -16.57
C LEU A 265 15.30 -9.74 -16.68
N LYS A 266 16.00 -9.55 -15.55
CA LYS A 266 17.39 -9.02 -15.53
C LYS A 266 18.39 -9.82 -16.37
N GLU A 267 18.26 -11.14 -16.38
CA GLU A 267 19.19 -12.05 -17.05
C GLU A 267 18.71 -12.48 -18.44
N MET A 268 17.51 -12.05 -18.85
CA MET A 268 16.94 -12.42 -20.15
C MET A 268 17.62 -11.66 -21.29
N GLY A 269 17.74 -12.31 -22.45
CA GLY A 269 18.10 -11.63 -23.68
C GLY A 269 17.05 -10.58 -24.09
N PRO A 270 17.39 -9.64 -24.99
CA PRO A 270 16.55 -8.48 -25.27
C PRO A 270 15.17 -8.84 -25.86
N GLY A 271 15.10 -9.81 -26.78
CA GLY A 271 13.84 -10.27 -27.37
C GLY A 271 12.97 -10.98 -26.35
N SER A 272 13.55 -11.97 -25.67
CA SER A 272 12.88 -12.72 -24.61
C SER A 272 12.41 -11.82 -23.45
N HIS A 273 13.20 -10.81 -23.10
CA HIS A 273 12.84 -9.78 -22.13
C HIS A 273 11.59 -9.01 -22.59
N HIS A 274 11.57 -8.53 -23.83
CA HIS A 274 10.42 -7.80 -24.38
C HIS A 274 9.16 -8.66 -24.41
N ASP A 275 9.26 -9.88 -24.92
CA ASP A 275 8.12 -10.80 -25.06
C ASP A 275 7.53 -11.19 -23.71
N THR A 276 8.39 -11.45 -22.71
CA THR A 276 7.94 -11.75 -21.35
C THR A 276 7.20 -10.55 -20.74
N LEU A 277 7.73 -9.34 -20.91
CA LEU A 277 7.09 -8.14 -20.36
C LEU A 277 5.77 -7.81 -21.07
N GLU A 278 5.73 -7.95 -22.40
CA GLU A 278 4.50 -7.86 -23.22
C GLU A 278 3.39 -8.78 -22.71
N ASP A 279 3.71 -10.04 -22.41
CA ASP A 279 2.75 -11.01 -21.89
C ASP A 279 2.18 -10.59 -20.51
N HIS A 280 3.06 -10.13 -19.61
CA HIS A 280 2.63 -9.63 -18.30
C HIS A 280 1.76 -8.38 -18.40
N ILE A 281 2.06 -7.47 -19.32
CA ILE A 281 1.22 -6.30 -19.61
C ILE A 281 -0.11 -6.72 -20.22
N GLY A 282 -0.10 -7.71 -21.12
CA GLY A 282 -1.30 -8.32 -21.70
C GLY A 282 -2.21 -8.88 -20.63
N HIS A 283 -1.64 -9.61 -19.66
CA HIS A 283 -2.35 -10.11 -18.50
C HIS A 283 -2.92 -8.97 -17.63
N TRP A 284 -2.12 -7.94 -17.33
CA TRP A 284 -2.58 -6.76 -16.59
C TRP A 284 -3.80 -6.10 -17.26
N ASN A 285 -3.68 -5.80 -18.56
CA ASN A 285 -4.76 -5.20 -19.33
C ASN A 285 -6.00 -6.10 -19.39
N ARG A 286 -5.83 -7.42 -19.52
CA ARG A 286 -6.95 -8.39 -19.48
C ARG A 286 -7.67 -8.36 -18.13
N CYS A 287 -6.93 -8.35 -17.02
CA CYS A 287 -7.51 -8.24 -15.69
C CYS A 287 -8.27 -6.91 -15.50
N LYS A 288 -7.75 -5.80 -16.03
CA LYS A 288 -8.46 -4.51 -16.03
C LYS A 288 -9.76 -4.58 -16.83
N VAL A 289 -9.73 -5.15 -18.03
CA VAL A 289 -10.94 -5.29 -18.87
C VAL A 289 -12.00 -6.16 -18.20
N ILE A 290 -11.61 -7.28 -17.56
CA ILE A 290 -12.54 -8.12 -16.81
C ILE A 290 -13.15 -7.35 -15.63
N GLY A 291 -12.34 -6.62 -14.86
CA GLY A 291 -12.80 -5.84 -13.71
C GLY A 291 -13.71 -4.67 -14.07
N LEU A 292 -13.60 -4.11 -15.29
CA LEU A 292 -14.55 -3.12 -15.79
C LEU A 292 -15.98 -3.70 -15.88
N GLY A 293 -16.10 -5.02 -16.11
CA GLY A 293 -17.35 -5.79 -16.11
C GLY A 293 -18.28 -5.45 -14.94
N GLU A 294 -17.74 -5.49 -13.72
CA GLU A 294 -18.47 -5.28 -12.47
C GLU A 294 -19.00 -3.85 -12.31
N HIS A 295 -18.43 -2.89 -13.05
CA HIS A 295 -18.78 -1.49 -12.96
C HIS A 295 -19.79 -1.07 -14.04
N PHE A 296 -20.09 -1.92 -15.04
CA PHE A 296 -20.99 -1.56 -16.13
C PHE A 296 -22.42 -1.30 -15.67
N GLU A 297 -22.99 -2.10 -14.77
CA GLU A 297 -24.36 -1.88 -14.28
C GLU A 297 -24.52 -0.54 -13.54
N PRO A 298 -23.68 -0.22 -12.53
CA PRO A 298 -23.68 1.11 -11.92
C PRO A 298 -23.43 2.23 -12.93
N TRP A 299 -22.60 2.00 -13.96
CA TRP A 299 -22.29 3.00 -14.97
C TRP A 299 -23.44 3.25 -15.93
N VAL A 300 -24.21 2.20 -16.28
CA VAL A 300 -25.43 2.32 -17.08
C VAL A 300 -26.48 3.11 -16.30
N ASP A 301 -26.65 2.81 -15.02
CA ASP A 301 -27.57 3.56 -14.16
C ASP A 301 -27.12 5.00 -13.95
N PHE A 302 -25.82 5.24 -13.72
CA PHE A 302 -25.24 6.57 -13.68
C PHE A 302 -25.51 7.34 -14.98
N THR A 303 -25.28 6.72 -16.14
CA THR A 303 -25.48 7.34 -17.46
C THR A 303 -26.94 7.70 -17.70
N LYS A 304 -27.88 6.80 -17.34
CA LYS A 304 -29.33 7.08 -17.41
C LYS A 304 -29.72 8.26 -16.53
N GLN A 305 -29.14 8.33 -15.32
CA GLN A 305 -29.42 9.40 -14.36
C GLN A 305 -28.65 10.70 -14.69
N GLN A 306 -27.59 10.62 -15.51
CA GLN A 306 -26.76 11.77 -15.87
C GLN A 306 -27.57 12.90 -16.49
N GLN A 307 -28.55 12.60 -17.36
CA GLN A 307 -29.43 13.63 -17.92
C GLN A 307 -30.23 14.40 -16.85
N ARG A 308 -30.59 13.74 -15.75
CA ARG A 308 -31.33 14.36 -14.64
C ARG A 308 -30.42 15.19 -13.73
N HIS A 309 -29.22 14.70 -13.41
CA HIS A 309 -28.32 15.35 -12.45
C HIS A 309 -27.35 16.35 -13.09
N ALA A 310 -27.00 16.20 -14.37
CA ALA A 310 -26.05 17.07 -15.07
C ALA A 310 -26.46 18.55 -15.07
N PRO A 311 -27.74 18.94 -15.26
CA PRO A 311 -28.14 20.35 -15.18
C PRO A 311 -27.91 20.95 -13.79
N THR A 312 -28.23 20.21 -12.72
CA THR A 312 -28.01 20.63 -11.33
C THR A 312 -26.51 20.77 -11.04
N TRP A 313 -25.73 19.77 -11.44
CA TRP A 313 -24.28 19.80 -11.26
C TRP A 313 -23.63 20.95 -12.03
N LYS A 314 -24.06 21.19 -13.28
CA LYS A 314 -23.59 22.30 -14.10
C LYS A 314 -23.85 23.63 -13.41
N LYS A 315 -25.05 23.86 -12.84
CA LYS A 315 -25.35 25.05 -12.05
C LYS A 315 -24.42 25.21 -10.84
N MET A 316 -24.13 24.13 -10.11
CA MET A 316 -23.19 24.19 -8.98
C MET A 316 -21.79 24.59 -9.42
N VAL A 317 -21.30 24.02 -10.53
CA VAL A 317 -19.99 24.36 -11.12
C VAL A 317 -19.95 25.81 -11.61
N ASP A 318 -20.99 26.25 -12.31
CA ASP A 318 -21.08 27.60 -12.86
C ASP A 318 -21.18 28.65 -11.75
N ASN A 319 -21.79 28.33 -10.60
CA ASN A 319 -21.85 29.21 -9.42
C ASN A 319 -20.53 29.22 -8.60
N PHE A 320 -19.78 28.11 -8.62
CA PHE A 320 -18.51 28.02 -7.91
C PHE A 320 -17.37 28.79 -8.60
N LYS A 321 -17.28 28.73 -9.94
CA LYS A 321 -16.23 29.41 -10.72
C LYS A 321 -16.10 30.93 -10.48
N PRO A 322 -17.19 31.71 -10.38
CA PRO A 322 -17.14 33.13 -10.03
C PRO A 322 -17.17 33.39 -8.52
N TRP A 323 -16.97 32.38 -7.66
CA TRP A 323 -17.04 32.48 -6.19
C TRP A 323 -18.40 32.98 -5.68
N VAL A 324 -19.48 32.73 -6.42
CA VAL A 324 -20.85 33.11 -6.03
C VAL A 324 -21.41 32.16 -4.95
N SER A 325 -20.80 30.97 -4.81
CA SER A 325 -21.15 29.98 -3.80
C SER A 325 -19.89 29.43 -3.13
N ASP A 326 -19.89 29.38 -1.80
CA ASP A 326 -18.84 28.75 -0.98
C ASP A 326 -18.91 27.21 -1.01
N VAL A 327 -20.00 26.65 -1.52
CA VAL A 327 -20.16 25.20 -1.66
C VAL A 327 -19.31 24.73 -2.84
N ASN A 328 -18.19 24.07 -2.53
CA ASN A 328 -17.31 23.46 -3.52
C ASN A 328 -17.93 22.14 -4.04
N PRO A 329 -18.41 22.09 -5.31
CA PRO A 329 -18.98 20.87 -5.87
C PRO A 329 -17.94 19.75 -6.00
N TYR A 330 -16.65 20.06 -6.05
CA TYR A 330 -15.58 19.08 -6.17
C TYR A 330 -15.09 18.53 -4.83
N ALA A 331 -15.55 19.09 -3.71
CA ALA A 331 -15.19 18.60 -2.39
C ALA A 331 -15.87 17.24 -2.12
N LEU A 332 -15.10 16.28 -1.62
CA LEU A 332 -15.66 15.02 -1.15
C LEU A 332 -16.57 15.30 0.04
N PRO A 333 -17.78 14.72 0.09
CA PRO A 333 -18.61 14.80 1.28
C PRO A 333 -17.83 14.17 2.43
N VAL A 334 -17.45 14.97 3.43
CA VAL A 334 -16.84 14.47 4.67
C VAL A 334 -17.93 13.70 5.39
N ALA A 335 -17.86 12.37 5.34
CA ALA A 335 -18.79 11.52 6.06
C ALA A 335 -18.48 11.62 7.57
N GLY A 336 -19.39 12.26 8.31
CA GLY A 336 -19.37 12.33 9.77
C GLY A 336 -18.48 13.44 10.36
N LYS A 337 -18.67 13.67 11.67
CA LYS A 337 -17.93 14.67 12.46
C LYS A 337 -16.62 14.06 12.97
N SER A 338 -15.55 14.86 13.08
CA SER A 338 -14.29 14.45 13.72
C SER A 338 -14.39 14.52 15.25
N ALA A 339 -13.56 13.77 15.97
CA ALA A 339 -13.52 13.82 17.45
C ALA A 339 -13.28 15.25 17.99
N GLN A 340 -12.47 16.05 17.28
CA GLN A 340 -12.20 17.44 17.66
C GLN A 340 -13.41 18.35 17.42
N SER A 341 -14.17 18.14 16.34
CA SER A 341 -15.43 18.88 16.10
C SER A 341 -16.50 18.52 17.12
N VAL A 342 -16.63 17.23 17.48
CA VAL A 342 -17.55 16.77 18.54
C VAL A 342 -17.17 17.39 19.90
N ARG A 343 -15.86 17.46 20.23
CA ARG A 343 -15.39 18.14 21.45
C ARG A 343 -15.79 19.61 21.49
N LEU A 344 -15.67 20.31 20.35
CA LEU A 344 -16.00 21.73 20.26
C LEU A 344 -17.51 21.97 20.41
N GLU A 345 -18.35 21.12 19.84
CA GLU A 345 -19.81 21.19 20.01
C GLU A 345 -20.22 20.95 21.46
N LEU A 346 -19.69 19.90 22.10
CA LEU A 346 -19.99 19.61 23.51
C LEU A 346 -19.53 20.74 24.45
N ALA A 347 -18.43 21.42 24.14
CA ALA A 347 -17.97 22.59 24.90
C ALA A 347 -18.93 23.78 24.75
N LYS A 348 -19.39 24.06 23.53
CA LYS A 348 -20.38 25.13 23.26
C LYS A 348 -21.73 24.84 23.90
N GLU A 349 -22.16 23.57 23.91
CA GLU A 349 -23.39 23.15 24.58
C GLU A 349 -23.30 23.30 26.11
N ALA A 350 -22.14 23.01 26.70
CA ALA A 350 -21.90 23.22 28.12
C ALA A 350 -21.88 24.72 28.49
N GLU A 351 -21.24 25.55 27.66
CA GLU A 351 -21.21 27.01 27.83
C GLU A 351 -22.61 27.62 27.71
N ALA A 352 -23.40 27.16 26.73
CA ALA A 352 -24.79 27.59 26.55
C ALA A 352 -25.69 27.20 27.73
N LYS A 353 -25.52 25.99 28.29
CA LYS A 353 -26.25 25.56 29.49
C LYS A 353 -25.86 26.38 30.72
N ALA A 354 -24.58 26.65 30.91
CA ALA A 354 -24.09 27.49 32.00
C ALA A 354 -24.65 28.93 31.91
N LEU A 355 -24.76 29.48 30.69
CA LEU A 355 -25.37 30.79 30.48
C LEU A 355 -26.87 30.82 30.83
N VAL A 356 -27.59 29.73 30.51
CA VAL A 356 -29.02 29.57 30.84
C VAL A 356 -29.22 29.40 32.36
N GLU A 357 -28.33 28.66 33.03
CA GLU A 357 -28.38 28.49 34.49
C GLU A 357 -28.04 29.77 35.25
N MET A 358 -27.07 30.58 34.77
CA MET A 358 -26.80 31.91 35.34
C MET A 358 -27.98 32.86 35.16
N ASN A 359 -28.60 32.87 33.97
CA ASN A 359 -29.80 33.69 33.72
C ASN A 359 -31.01 33.23 34.54
N ALA A 360 -31.09 31.95 34.92
CA ALA A 360 -32.15 31.43 35.80
C ALA A 360 -31.90 31.76 37.29
N ALA A 361 -30.64 31.93 37.70
CA ALA A 361 -30.28 32.33 39.06
C ALA A 361 -30.52 33.82 39.35
N GLU A 362 -30.46 34.68 38.32
CA GLU A 362 -30.78 36.12 38.46
C GLU A 362 -32.30 36.40 38.63
N ASP A 363 -33.18 35.45 38.29
CA ASP A 363 -34.65 35.60 38.41
C ASP A 363 -35.21 35.15 39.78
N HIS A 364 -34.36 34.61 40.66
CA HIS A 364 -34.69 34.23 42.03
C HIS A 364 -33.79 34.96 43.03
N GLY A 365 -34.16 36.21 43.33
CA GLY A 365 -33.47 37.02 44.32
C GLY A 365 -33.60 36.46 45.74
N SER A 366 -32.47 36.07 46.33
CA SER A 366 -32.15 36.25 47.75
C SER A 366 -30.66 36.00 47.98
N ALA A 367 -29.94 37.06 48.36
CA ALA A 367 -28.58 37.00 48.85
C ALA A 367 -28.57 36.44 50.28
N GLU A 368 -27.76 35.41 50.52
CA GLU A 368 -27.21 35.11 51.84
C GLU A 368 -25.70 34.87 51.68
N GLU A 369 -24.93 35.86 52.11
CA GLU A 369 -23.48 35.76 52.33
C GLU A 369 -23.24 34.79 53.50
N THR A 370 -22.49 33.72 53.25
CA THR A 370 -21.85 32.95 54.31
C THR A 370 -20.37 32.81 54.00
N ASP A 371 -19.57 33.54 54.78
CA ASP A 371 -18.12 33.39 54.87
C ASP A 371 -17.79 32.00 55.39
N GLY A 372 -17.10 31.22 54.55
CA GLY A 372 -16.51 29.93 54.88
C GLY A 372 -15.15 29.83 54.23
N GLU A 373 -14.11 30.22 54.98
CA GLU A 373 -12.71 29.96 54.66
C GLU A 373 -12.46 28.45 54.78
N ASP A 374 -12.42 27.74 53.64
CA ASP A 374 -11.83 26.40 53.56
C ASP A 374 -10.73 26.41 52.48
N GLU A 375 -9.50 26.42 52.96
CA GLU A 375 -8.28 26.19 52.18
C GLU A 375 -8.23 24.74 51.67
N ASP A 376 -8.13 24.61 50.34
CA ASP A 376 -7.47 23.55 49.54
C ASP A 376 -8.35 22.98 48.40
N SER A 377 -8.91 23.88 47.57
CA SER A 377 -9.51 23.53 46.28
C SER A 377 -8.43 23.51 45.19
N MET A 378 -7.89 22.33 44.88
CA MET A 378 -7.15 22.13 43.64
C MET A 378 -8.03 22.49 42.43
N ASN A 379 -7.66 23.53 41.68
CA ASN A 379 -8.27 23.96 40.41
C ASN A 379 -8.77 22.80 39.54
N MET A 380 -10.09 22.71 39.33
CA MET A 380 -10.70 21.71 38.43
C MET A 380 -11.59 22.36 37.37
N ASP A 381 -11.01 23.25 36.55
CA ASP A 381 -11.66 23.82 35.34
C ASP A 381 -11.74 22.83 34.16
N THR A 382 -11.80 21.51 34.41
CA THR A 382 -11.84 20.51 33.33
C THR A 382 -13.25 20.01 33.12
N THR A 383 -13.88 20.31 31.97
CA THR A 383 -15.25 19.85 31.66
C THR A 383 -15.34 18.33 31.47
N PRO A 384 -16.53 17.71 31.61
CA PRO A 384 -16.72 16.27 31.38
C PRO A 384 -16.26 15.80 29.98
N SER A 385 -16.49 16.62 28.93
CA SER A 385 -16.02 16.36 27.57
C SER A 385 -14.50 16.37 27.45
N GLU A 386 -13.83 17.29 28.17
CA GLU A 386 -12.37 17.39 28.15
C GLU A 386 -11.71 16.24 28.92
N PHE A 387 -12.31 15.81 30.03
CA PHE A 387 -11.91 14.62 30.74
C PHE A 387 -11.94 13.38 29.83
N LEU A 388 -13.06 13.14 29.13
CA LEU A 388 -13.21 11.99 28.23
C LEU A 388 -12.24 12.06 27.05
N TYR A 389 -12.12 13.23 26.41
CA TYR A 389 -11.18 13.44 25.31
C TYR A 389 -9.72 13.24 25.74
N PHE A 390 -9.35 13.68 26.95
CA PHE A 390 -8.03 13.45 27.52
C PHE A 390 -7.76 11.95 27.76
N GLY A 391 -8.75 11.22 28.29
CA GLY A 391 -8.67 9.77 28.43
C GLY A 391 -8.46 9.05 27.09
N LEU A 392 -9.27 9.38 26.07
CA LEU A 392 -9.15 8.77 24.73
C LEU A 392 -7.79 9.06 24.07
N LYS A 393 -7.19 10.21 24.35
CA LYS A 393 -5.83 10.55 23.90
C LYS A 393 -4.76 9.67 24.58
N ILE A 394 -4.94 9.35 25.86
CA ILE A 394 -4.05 8.42 26.58
C ILE A 394 -4.19 7.02 26.00
N GLU A 395 -5.41 6.52 25.81
CA GLU A 395 -5.70 5.21 25.19
C GLU A 395 -5.00 5.07 23.83
N GLN A 396 -5.09 6.10 22.99
CA GLN A 396 -4.40 6.12 21.70
C GLN A 396 -2.87 6.03 21.86
N GLN A 397 -2.28 6.78 22.80
CA GLN A 397 -0.84 6.74 23.06
C GLN A 397 -0.37 5.39 23.62
N GLN A 398 -1.21 4.68 24.40
CA GLN A 398 -0.94 3.32 24.87
C GLN A 398 -0.91 2.33 23.71
N ILE A 399 -1.94 2.31 22.84
CA ILE A 399 -2.00 1.42 21.66
C ILE A 399 -0.80 1.63 20.73
N GLU A 400 -0.48 2.89 20.49
CA GLU A 400 0.65 3.30 19.67
C GLU A 400 1.99 2.82 20.22
N LEU A 401 2.17 2.85 21.54
CA LEU A 401 3.40 2.39 22.18
C LEU A 401 3.48 0.85 22.16
N GLN A 402 2.38 0.15 22.44
CA GLN A 402 2.30 -1.31 22.34
C GLN A 402 2.72 -1.80 20.94
N HIS A 403 2.17 -1.17 19.89
CA HIS A 403 2.51 -1.51 18.51
C HIS A 403 3.98 -1.23 18.19
N ASP A 404 4.54 -0.11 18.67
CA ASP A 404 5.95 0.20 18.44
C ASP A 404 6.88 -0.79 19.14
N ILE A 405 6.51 -1.26 20.34
CA ILE A 405 7.28 -2.29 21.07
C ILE A 405 7.20 -3.63 20.34
N SER A 406 6.02 -4.06 19.90
CA SER A 406 5.84 -5.37 19.25
C SER A 406 6.57 -5.50 17.91
N ASN A 407 6.80 -4.39 17.20
CA ASN A 407 7.47 -4.39 15.90
C ASN A 407 9.01 -4.31 15.98
N VAL A 408 9.58 -4.06 17.16
CA VAL A 408 11.03 -3.92 17.32
C VAL A 408 11.61 -5.22 17.89
N ARG A 409 12.17 -6.06 17.00
CA ARG A 409 12.81 -7.34 17.40
C ARG A 409 14.19 -7.18 18.06
N SER A 410 14.92 -6.11 17.72
CA SER A 410 16.24 -5.80 18.27
C SER A 410 16.43 -4.29 18.39
N PRO A 411 16.04 -3.67 19.52
CA PRO A 411 16.03 -2.22 19.67
C PRO A 411 17.45 -1.66 19.81
N THR A 412 17.71 -0.55 19.12
CA THR A 412 18.92 0.27 19.35
C THR A 412 18.81 1.05 20.66
N ASN A 413 19.93 1.46 21.27
CA ASN A 413 19.92 2.28 22.50
C ASN A 413 19.06 3.54 22.37
N ARG A 414 19.11 4.21 21.21
CA ARG A 414 18.27 5.38 20.92
C ARG A 414 16.76 5.05 20.90
N GLN A 415 16.38 3.86 20.44
CA GLN A 415 14.99 3.40 20.47
C GLN A 415 14.54 3.01 21.88
N LEU A 416 15.43 2.39 22.68
CA LEU A 416 15.17 2.09 24.09
C LEU A 416 14.91 3.36 24.91
N THR A 417 15.76 4.39 24.76
CA THR A 417 15.56 5.68 25.43
C THR A 417 14.20 6.30 25.07
N ARG A 418 13.84 6.29 23.78
CA ARG A 418 12.54 6.81 23.32
C ARG A 418 11.34 6.05 23.90
N ILE A 419 11.46 4.73 24.11
CA ILE A 419 10.42 3.93 24.75
C ILE A 419 10.29 4.33 26.23
N VAL A 420 11.42 4.48 26.95
CA VAL A 420 11.44 4.91 28.36
C VAL A 420 10.83 6.31 28.53
N ASP A 421 11.16 7.26 27.66
CA ASP A 421 10.60 8.61 27.69
C ASP A 421 9.08 8.60 27.50
N ARG A 422 8.59 7.81 26.53
CA ARG A 422 7.16 7.65 26.28
C ARG A 422 6.44 6.98 27.44
N ARG A 423 7.02 5.95 28.05
CA ARG A 423 6.50 5.32 29.27
C ARG A 423 6.41 6.31 30.42
N THR A 424 7.45 7.11 30.63
CA THR A 424 7.47 8.14 31.69
C THR A 424 6.39 9.20 31.47
N LYS A 425 6.20 9.66 30.23
CA LYS A 425 5.14 10.61 29.88
C LYS A 425 3.75 10.02 30.11
N LEU A 426 3.51 8.79 29.64
CA LEU A 426 2.25 8.07 29.85
C LEU A 426 1.95 7.90 31.34
N SER A 427 2.93 7.50 32.16
CA SER A 427 2.74 7.37 33.61
C SER A 427 2.29 8.68 34.27
N ARG A 428 2.83 9.83 33.84
CA ARG A 428 2.40 11.15 34.35
C ARG A 428 0.97 11.47 33.93
N GLN A 429 0.62 11.22 32.67
CA GLN A 429 -0.73 11.47 32.15
C GLN A 429 -1.77 10.55 32.80
N ILE A 430 -1.45 9.28 33.02
CA ILE A 430 -2.32 8.32 33.70
C ILE A 430 -2.54 8.78 35.14
N LYS A 431 -1.51 9.20 35.87
CA LYS A 431 -1.68 9.76 37.24
C LYS A 431 -2.65 10.95 37.25
N ARG A 432 -2.50 11.89 36.33
CA ARG A 432 -3.44 13.02 36.18
C ARG A 432 -4.86 12.54 35.85
N PHE A 433 -4.99 11.56 34.96
CA PHE A 433 -6.29 10.99 34.61
C PHE A 433 -6.95 10.29 35.81
N ARG A 434 -6.19 9.57 36.64
CA ARG A 434 -6.69 8.94 37.87
C ARG A 434 -7.22 9.96 38.87
N ALA A 435 -6.57 11.11 39.01
CA ALA A 435 -7.07 12.20 39.85
C ALA A 435 -8.42 12.72 39.34
N LEU A 436 -8.59 12.88 38.01
CA LEU A 436 -9.86 13.28 37.41
C LEU A 436 -10.94 12.20 37.54
N GLN A 437 -10.58 10.92 37.51
CA GLN A 437 -11.52 9.81 37.70
C GLN A 437 -12.14 9.79 39.09
N LEU A 438 -11.49 10.36 40.11
CA LEU A 438 -12.06 10.48 41.45
C LEU A 438 -13.37 11.28 41.43
N HIS A 439 -13.44 12.31 40.57
CA HIS A 439 -14.59 13.17 40.41
C HIS A 439 -15.58 12.63 39.37
N TYR A 440 -15.09 12.21 38.20
CA TYR A 440 -15.96 11.86 37.07
C TYR A 440 -16.38 10.39 36.98
N THR A 441 -15.56 9.45 37.46
CA THR A 441 -15.81 8.00 37.35
C THR A 441 -15.23 7.24 38.56
N PRO A 442 -15.69 7.47 39.79
CA PRO A 442 -15.10 6.88 40.99
C PRO A 442 -15.17 5.34 41.02
N ALA A 443 -16.20 4.76 40.40
CA ALA A 443 -16.35 3.31 40.25
C ALA A 443 -15.16 2.65 39.51
N ALA A 444 -14.52 3.37 38.57
CA ALA A 444 -13.33 2.88 37.88
C ALA A 444 -12.15 2.64 38.85
N LEU A 445 -11.97 3.54 39.82
CA LEU A 445 -10.92 3.44 40.83
C LEU A 445 -11.17 2.28 41.79
N HIS A 446 -12.43 2.03 42.15
CA HIS A 446 -12.81 0.88 42.98
C HIS A 446 -12.47 -0.45 42.29
N ILE A 447 -12.79 -0.58 41.00
CA ILE A 447 -12.43 -1.77 40.21
C ILE A 447 -10.92 -1.94 40.19
N ILE A 448 -10.15 -0.88 39.91
CA ILE A 448 -8.68 -0.94 39.90
C ILE A 448 -8.11 -1.37 41.26
N ALA A 449 -8.66 -0.87 42.37
CA ALA A 449 -8.20 -1.21 43.72
C ALA A 449 -8.47 -2.67 44.11
N THR A 450 -9.50 -3.29 43.52
CA THR A 450 -9.87 -4.70 43.78
C THR A 450 -9.13 -5.71 42.88
N VAL A 451 -8.31 -5.25 41.93
CA VAL A 451 -7.53 -6.14 41.04
C VAL A 451 -6.36 -6.79 41.81
N PRO A 452 -6.11 -8.11 41.67
CA PRO A 452 -5.03 -8.82 42.37
C PRO A 452 -3.63 -8.23 42.13
N LEU A 453 -2.79 -8.28 43.17
CA LEU A 453 -1.42 -7.72 43.18
C LEU A 453 -0.50 -8.24 42.05
N SER A 454 -0.79 -9.42 41.50
CA SER A 454 -0.08 -10.02 40.35
C SER A 454 -0.31 -9.28 39.03
N LYS A 455 -1.37 -8.47 38.92
CA LYS A 455 -1.69 -7.63 37.75
C LYS A 455 -1.33 -6.14 37.95
N THR A 456 -0.72 -5.75 39.08
CA THR A 456 -0.37 -4.34 39.38
C THR A 456 0.99 -3.90 38.80
N LYS A 457 1.88 -4.85 38.45
CA LYS A 457 3.18 -4.55 37.82
C LYS A 457 3.06 -4.51 36.29
N LEU A 458 2.07 -3.78 35.78
CA LEU A 458 1.92 -3.56 34.35
C LEU A 458 2.71 -2.34 33.91
N ASN A 459 3.26 -2.40 32.70
CA ASN A 459 3.84 -1.21 32.06
C ASN A 459 2.72 -0.18 31.81
N PRO A 460 3.04 1.12 31.73
CA PRO A 460 2.01 2.16 31.55
C PRO A 460 1.18 1.99 30.28
N GLU A 461 1.71 1.35 29.24
CA GLU A 461 0.94 1.00 28.03
C GLU A 461 -0.09 -0.12 28.22
N ASP A 462 0.03 -0.93 29.27
CA ASP A 462 -0.86 -2.06 29.55
C ASP A 462 -1.87 -1.77 30.68
N LEU A 463 -1.79 -0.58 31.29
CA LEU A 463 -2.68 -0.18 32.37
C LEU A 463 -4.11 0.11 31.84
N PRO A 464 -5.14 -0.59 32.32
CA PRO A 464 -6.52 -0.37 31.87
C PRO A 464 -7.04 0.98 32.38
N LEU A 465 -7.56 1.84 31.49
CA LEU A 465 -8.09 3.15 31.89
C LEU A 465 -9.49 3.06 32.51
N TYR A 466 -10.32 2.11 32.10
CA TYR A 466 -11.73 1.94 32.49
C TYR A 466 -12.58 3.20 32.23
N PHE A 467 -13.03 3.32 30.99
CA PHE A 467 -13.99 4.35 30.58
C PHE A 467 -15.41 4.03 31.09
N PRO A 468 -16.34 5.02 31.13
CA PRO A 468 -17.74 4.79 31.49
C PRO A 468 -18.38 3.58 30.79
N SER A 469 -18.12 3.41 29.49
CA SER A 469 -18.60 2.25 28.71
C SER A 469 -18.14 0.88 29.21
N GLN A 470 -17.06 0.82 29.99
CA GLN A 470 -16.39 -0.42 30.43
C GLN A 470 -16.74 -0.79 31.89
N LEU A 471 -17.51 0.05 32.59
CA LEU A 471 -17.90 -0.18 33.97
C LEU A 471 -19.18 -1.04 33.99
N PHE A 472 -19.03 -2.35 34.18
CA PHE A 472 -20.17 -3.26 34.36
C PHE A 472 -20.81 -3.03 35.73
N THR A 473 -21.86 -2.21 35.78
CA THR A 473 -22.80 -2.21 36.92
C THR A 473 -24.20 -1.94 36.41
N ALA A 474 -25.20 -2.59 37.04
CA ALA A 474 -26.61 -2.58 36.69
C ALA A 474 -27.32 -1.20 36.68
N GLN A 475 -26.56 -0.10 36.80
CA GLN A 475 -27.04 1.28 36.75
C GLN A 475 -26.49 2.10 35.57
N GLN A 476 -25.68 1.54 34.68
CA GLN A 476 -25.11 2.29 33.55
C GLN A 476 -25.55 1.73 32.20
N SER A 477 -26.64 2.29 31.68
CA SER A 477 -26.92 2.30 30.24
C SER A 477 -27.42 3.64 29.70
N THR A 478 -27.53 4.69 30.52
CA THR A 478 -28.13 5.98 30.07
C THR A 478 -27.59 7.24 30.77
N GLY A 479 -26.34 7.23 31.27
CA GLY A 479 -25.73 8.43 31.86
C GLY A 479 -25.18 9.41 30.82
N PRO A 480 -25.17 10.73 31.08
CA PRO A 480 -24.69 11.75 30.12
C PRO A 480 -23.21 11.55 29.72
N LEU A 481 -22.36 11.11 30.65
CA LEU A 481 -20.94 10.81 30.37
C LEU A 481 -20.76 9.66 29.35
N SER A 482 -21.57 8.61 29.41
CA SER A 482 -21.49 7.48 28.48
C SER A 482 -21.94 7.88 27.07
N GLN A 483 -22.94 8.76 26.95
CA GLN A 483 -23.36 9.30 25.65
C GLN A 483 -22.29 10.21 25.04
N MET A 484 -21.66 11.07 25.86
CA MET A 484 -20.55 11.91 25.41
C MET A 484 -19.34 11.05 24.96
N GLU A 485 -19.05 9.95 25.65
CA GLU A 485 -18.01 9.00 25.24
C GLU A 485 -18.31 8.39 23.87
N LEU A 486 -19.56 7.95 23.64
CA LEU A 486 -20.00 7.40 22.36
C LEU A 486 -19.79 8.38 21.21
N CYS A 487 -20.25 9.63 21.37
CA CYS A 487 -20.09 10.66 20.35
C CYS A 487 -18.61 10.93 20.03
N LEU A 488 -17.75 10.95 21.06
CA LEU A 488 -16.30 11.13 20.87
C LEU A 488 -15.65 9.92 20.17
N ARG A 489 -16.08 8.69 20.50
CA ARG A 489 -15.59 7.45 19.84
C ARG A 489 -16.04 7.37 18.38
N ASP A 490 -17.27 7.75 18.07
CA ASP A 490 -17.76 7.86 16.68
C ASP A 490 -16.96 8.92 15.90
N GLY A 491 -16.64 10.05 16.55
CA GLY A 491 -15.76 11.06 15.98
C GLY A 491 -14.34 10.55 15.68
N GLN A 492 -13.78 9.72 16.57
CA GLN A 492 -12.46 9.09 16.36
C GLN A 492 -12.50 8.04 15.25
N LEU A 493 -13.61 7.31 15.11
CA LEU A 493 -13.83 6.34 14.04
C LEU A 493 -13.87 7.06 12.69
N ASN A 494 -14.68 8.11 12.57
CA ASN A 494 -14.77 8.92 11.34
C ASN A 494 -13.41 9.53 10.97
N GLU A 495 -12.66 10.05 11.95
CA GLU A 495 -11.31 10.56 11.69
C GLU A 495 -10.35 9.46 11.21
N SER A 496 -10.44 8.25 11.78
CA SER A 496 -9.63 7.11 11.33
C SER A 496 -9.99 6.67 9.91
N LEU A 497 -11.29 6.62 9.59
CA LEU A 497 -11.79 6.28 8.27
C LEU A 497 -11.37 7.33 7.24
N ASN A 498 -11.52 8.62 7.58
CA ASN A 498 -11.10 9.73 6.75
C ASN A 498 -9.57 9.84 6.60
N GLN A 499 -8.79 9.31 7.54
CA GLN A 499 -7.34 9.16 7.37
C GLN A 499 -6.99 7.93 6.53
N LEU A 500 -7.75 6.83 6.64
CA LEU A 500 -7.55 5.60 5.85
C LEU A 500 -7.93 5.77 4.39
N CYS A 501 -9.00 6.50 4.05
CA CYS A 501 -9.45 6.66 2.66
C CYS A 501 -8.38 7.32 1.75
N PRO A 502 -7.72 8.43 2.14
CA PRO A 502 -6.63 9.04 1.38
C PRO A 502 -5.28 8.30 1.54
N SER A 503 -5.07 7.56 2.63
CA SER A 503 -3.82 6.81 2.83
C SER A 503 -3.85 5.42 2.21
N CYS A 504 -5.00 4.80 1.95
CA CYS A 504 -5.10 3.64 1.06
C CYS A 504 -4.80 4.02 -0.40
N SER A 505 -5.12 5.25 -0.82
CA SER A 505 -4.70 5.77 -2.13
C SER A 505 -3.23 6.22 -2.16
N ARG A 506 -2.69 6.84 -1.10
CA ARG A 506 -1.27 7.29 -1.01
C ARG A 506 -0.25 6.25 -0.55
N SER A 507 -0.62 5.19 0.17
CA SER A 507 0.34 4.17 0.63
C SER A 507 0.75 3.17 -0.45
N ARG A 508 0.07 3.17 -1.60
CA ARG A 508 0.51 2.44 -2.80
C ARG A 508 1.46 3.24 -3.71
N SER A 509 1.61 4.56 -3.52
CA SER A 509 2.45 5.43 -4.37
C SER A 509 3.88 5.67 -3.85
N ASN A 510 4.30 5.05 -2.73
CA ASN A 510 5.64 5.24 -2.15
C ASN A 510 6.37 3.92 -1.92
N GLY A 511 6.22 3.00 -2.87
CA GLY A 511 6.82 1.66 -2.89
C GLY A 511 8.12 1.55 -3.70
N SER A 512 8.83 2.65 -3.96
CA SER A 512 10.12 2.64 -4.66
C SER A 512 11.18 3.38 -3.85
N GLY A 513 12.20 2.64 -3.39
CA GLY A 513 13.50 3.22 -3.05
C GLY A 513 13.71 3.81 -1.64
N ALA A 514 13.37 3.09 -0.57
CA ALA A 514 14.12 3.19 0.70
C ALA A 514 13.85 1.96 1.56
N SER A 515 14.91 1.20 1.84
CA SER A 515 15.02 0.17 2.89
C SER A 515 13.72 -0.18 3.61
N GLY A 516 13.12 -1.29 3.19
CA GLY A 516 11.92 -1.85 3.80
C GLY A 516 12.16 -2.14 5.28
N GLN A 517 11.56 -1.31 6.14
CA GLN A 517 11.19 -1.67 7.53
C GLN A 517 10.38 -0.58 8.25
N LYS A 518 10.35 0.69 7.79
CA LYS A 518 9.70 1.78 8.56
C LYS A 518 8.30 2.21 8.10
N LYS A 519 7.93 2.09 6.81
CA LYS A 519 6.65 2.63 6.29
C LYS A 519 5.47 1.64 6.33
N THR A 520 5.71 0.33 6.24
CA THR A 520 4.67 -0.71 6.38
C THR A 520 4.07 -0.80 7.79
N GLY A 521 4.80 -0.32 8.79
CA GLY A 521 4.32 -0.25 10.18
C GLY A 521 3.21 0.78 10.37
N LEU A 522 3.20 1.90 9.65
CA LEU A 522 2.20 2.98 9.86
C LEU A 522 0.82 2.60 9.33
N SER A 523 0.75 1.98 8.14
CA SER A 523 -0.49 1.50 7.53
C SER A 523 -1.11 0.35 8.33
N LYS A 524 -0.28 -0.64 8.75
CA LYS A 524 -0.74 -1.72 9.65
C LYS A 524 -1.20 -1.19 11.02
N ARG A 525 -0.50 -0.19 11.59
CA ARG A 525 -0.88 0.49 12.83
C ARG A 525 -2.24 1.18 12.72
N MET A 526 -2.51 1.88 11.63
CA MET A 526 -3.80 2.55 11.40
C MET A 526 -4.95 1.55 11.20
N VAL A 527 -4.71 0.45 10.48
CA VAL A 527 -5.72 -0.61 10.26
C VAL A 527 -6.05 -1.36 11.56
N VAL A 528 -5.05 -1.70 12.37
CA VAL A 528 -5.27 -2.35 13.68
C VAL A 528 -6.01 -1.42 14.65
N VAL A 529 -5.65 -0.13 14.68
CA VAL A 529 -6.34 0.89 15.48
C VAL A 529 -7.80 1.03 15.03
N ALA A 530 -8.06 1.11 13.73
CA ALA A 530 -9.42 1.21 13.19
C ALA A 530 -10.27 -0.04 13.48
N LEU A 531 -9.72 -1.25 13.30
CA LEU A 531 -10.41 -2.51 13.58
C LEU A 531 -10.77 -2.67 15.06
N ARG A 532 -9.86 -2.32 15.99
CA ARG A 532 -10.14 -2.35 17.43
C ARG A 532 -11.23 -1.34 17.84
N ARG A 533 -11.27 -0.18 17.17
CA ARG A 533 -12.30 0.87 17.37
C ARG A 533 -13.68 0.47 16.83
N VAL A 534 -13.73 -0.24 15.71
CA VAL A 534 -14.98 -0.82 15.17
C VAL A 534 -15.53 -1.89 16.12
N LEU A 535 -14.66 -2.70 16.73
CA LEU A 535 -15.07 -3.73 17.71
C LEU A 535 -15.63 -3.10 19.00
N THR A 536 -14.95 -2.10 19.57
CA THR A 536 -15.43 -1.39 20.77
C THR A 536 -16.72 -0.61 20.50
N SER A 537 -16.86 0.02 19.33
CA SER A 537 -18.11 0.71 18.95
C SER A 537 -19.26 -0.28 18.75
N LYS A 538 -19.03 -1.44 18.09
CA LYS A 538 -20.06 -2.49 17.93
C LYS A 538 -20.53 -3.08 19.26
N GLU A 539 -19.62 -3.34 20.20
CA GLU A 539 -19.97 -3.83 21.54
C GLU A 539 -20.84 -2.81 22.29
N LEU A 540 -20.55 -1.51 22.11
CA LEU A 540 -21.34 -0.39 22.65
C LEU A 540 -22.73 -0.25 22.01
N TYR A 541 -22.85 -0.37 20.69
CA TYR A 541 -24.14 -0.34 19.97
C TYR A 541 -25.06 -1.52 20.32
N CYS A 542 -24.52 -2.63 20.84
CA CYS A 542 -25.30 -3.78 21.31
C CYS A 542 -25.89 -3.58 22.73
N LEU A 543 -25.42 -2.57 23.47
CA LEU A 543 -25.83 -2.29 24.87
C LEU A 543 -26.87 -1.16 25.00
N VAL A 544 -27.16 -0.44 23.91
CA VAL A 544 -28.25 0.54 23.87
C VAL A 544 -29.55 -0.19 23.52
N PRO A 545 -30.59 -0.18 24.38
CA PRO A 545 -31.88 -0.75 24.00
C PRO A 545 -32.40 -0.01 22.77
N ARG A 546 -32.66 -0.75 21.68
CA ARG A 546 -33.40 -0.22 20.54
C ARG A 546 -34.74 0.25 21.08
N LYS A 547 -35.01 1.56 21.03
CA LYS A 547 -36.37 2.07 21.17
C LYS A 547 -37.19 1.35 20.10
N GLY A 548 -38.19 0.60 20.54
CA GLY A 548 -39.02 -0.25 19.70
C GLY A 548 -39.77 0.54 18.63
N ASP A 549 -40.01 -0.14 17.52
CA ASP A 549 -41.23 0.00 16.74
C ASP A 549 -42.46 -0.40 17.58
#